data_AF-A0A932SI01-F1
#
_entry.id   AF-A0A932SI01-F1
#
_cell.length_a   1.000
_cell.length_b   1.000
_cell.length_c   1.000
_cell.angle_alpha   90.00
_cell.angle_beta   90.00
_cell.angle_gamma   90.00
#
_symmetry.space_group_name_H-M   'P 1'
#
loop_
_entity.id
_entity.type
_entity.pdbx_description
1 polymer ?
#
loop_
_entity_poly.entity_id
_entity_poly.type
_entity_poly.pdbx_seq_one_letter_code
_entity_poly.pdbx_strand_id
1 'polypeptide(L)'
;MGTHDLRDHLKKIDRQIFDLIAERVARCQEAKEQDEETFDAESQTDTIAEWEEMADEKGWNLSTVNRIAKGILDVCKSGND
;
A
#
# COMPACT_ATOMS: atom_id res chain seq x y z
N MET A 1 26.49 -9.67 21.26
CA MET A 1 25.63 -8.46 21.38
C MET A 1 25.35 -7.95 19.97
N GLY A 2 24.35 -8.49 19.26
CA GLY A 2 24.20 -8.19 17.81
C GLY A 2 22.89 -8.64 17.13
N THR A 3 22.01 -9.34 17.82
CA THR A 3 20.71 -9.81 17.27
C THR A 3 19.52 -8.95 17.70
N HIS A 4 19.67 -8.13 18.74
CA HIS A 4 18.62 -7.21 19.18
C HIS A 4 18.44 -6.03 18.22
N ASP A 5 19.51 -5.55 17.58
CA ASP A 5 19.51 -4.35 16.74
C ASP A 5 18.69 -4.52 15.44
N LEU A 6 18.90 -5.63 14.70
CA LEU A 6 18.17 -5.88 13.45
C LEU A 6 16.66 -6.05 13.68
N ARG A 7 16.26 -6.71 14.76
CA ARG A 7 14.83 -6.90 15.07
C ARG A 7 14.15 -5.58 15.40
N ASP A 8 14.84 -4.69 16.09
CA ASP A 8 14.27 -3.38 16.43
C ASP A 8 14.25 -2.43 15.22
N HIS A 9 15.22 -2.54 14.31
CA HIS A 9 15.15 -1.89 13.00
C HIS A 9 13.98 -2.38 12.15
N LEU A 10 13.73 -3.69 12.10
CA LEU A 10 12.56 -4.23 11.38
C LEU A 10 11.26 -3.71 11.98
N LYS A 11 11.09 -3.72 13.30
CA LYS A 11 9.90 -3.13 13.95
C LYS A 11 9.71 -1.66 13.63
N LYS A 12 10.80 -0.90 13.50
CA LYS A 12 10.74 0.51 13.11
C LYS A 12 10.24 0.66 11.68
N ILE A 13 10.73 -0.18 10.75
CA ILE A 13 10.27 -0.22 9.36
C ILE A 13 8.78 -0.61 9.32
N ASP A 14 8.37 -1.64 10.06
CA ASP A 14 6.97 -2.07 10.11
C ASP A 14 6.05 -0.93 10.57
N ARG A 15 6.49 -0.16 11.58
CA ARG A 15 5.74 1.02 12.05
C ARG A 15 5.63 2.11 10.98
N GLN A 16 6.72 2.39 10.27
CA GLN A 16 6.73 3.35 9.17
C GLN A 16 5.81 2.90 8.01
N ILE A 17 5.78 1.61 7.70
CA ILE A 17 4.85 1.04 6.71
C ILE A 17 3.41 1.30 7.13
N PHE A 18 3.06 1.04 8.40
CA PHE A 18 1.72 1.30 8.92
C PHE A 18 1.35 2.79 8.87
N ASP A 19 2.26 3.68 9.27
CA ASP A 19 2.02 5.13 9.24
C ASP A 19 1.78 5.63 7.79
N LEU A 20 2.56 5.12 6.82
CA LEU A 20 2.39 5.44 5.39
C LEU A 20 1.08 4.89 4.81
N ILE A 21 0.68 3.68 5.22
CA ILE A 21 -0.63 3.11 4.82
C ILE A 21 -1.76 3.99 5.38
N ALA A 22 -1.68 4.41 6.64
CA ALA A 22 -2.67 5.29 7.25
C ALA A 22 -2.78 6.65 6.52
N GLU A 23 -1.64 7.25 6.15
CA GLU A 23 -1.62 8.47 5.34
C GLU A 23 -2.27 8.24 3.97
N ARG A 24 -1.94 7.14 3.29
CA ARG A 24 -2.56 6.77 2.00
C ARG A 24 -4.08 6.65 2.12
N VAL A 25 -4.59 6.01 3.17
CA VAL A 25 -6.03 5.89 3.44
C VAL A 25 -6.69 7.26 3.59
N ALA A 26 -6.10 8.16 4.37
CA ALA A 26 -6.63 9.51 4.54
C ALA A 26 -6.69 10.26 3.21
N ARG A 27 -5.64 10.18 2.38
CA ARG A 27 -5.63 10.78 1.03
C ARG A 27 -6.70 10.16 0.11
N CYS A 28 -6.90 8.86 0.21
CA CYS A 28 -7.94 8.18 -0.55
C CYS A 28 -9.34 8.65 -0.14
N GLN A 29 -9.58 8.87 1.16
CA GLN A 29 -10.85 9.44 1.64
C GLN A 29 -11.04 10.88 1.15
N GLU A 30 -10.02 11.73 1.28
CA GLU A 30 -10.03 13.12 0.76
C GLU A 30 -10.34 13.17 -0.75
N ALA A 31 -9.77 12.25 -1.53
CA ALA A 31 -9.97 12.19 -2.97
C ALA A 31 -11.38 11.68 -3.32
N LYS A 32 -11.89 10.67 -2.59
CA LYS A 32 -13.26 10.17 -2.75
C LYS A 32 -14.33 11.22 -2.44
N GLU A 33 -14.08 12.09 -1.46
CA GLU A 33 -14.97 13.22 -1.15
C GLU A 33 -15.04 14.26 -2.28
N GLN A 34 -13.99 14.34 -3.10
CA GLN A 34 -13.89 15.28 -4.23
C GLN A 34 -14.41 14.67 -5.53
N ASP A 35 -14.20 13.36 -5.73
CA ASP A 35 -14.60 12.61 -6.91
C ASP A 35 -14.95 11.16 -6.53
N GLU A 36 -16.22 10.78 -6.70
CA GLU A 36 -16.71 9.43 -6.39
C GLU A 36 -16.11 8.37 -7.32
N GLU A 37 -15.57 8.74 -8.49
CA GLU A 37 -14.97 7.84 -9.47
C GLU A 37 -13.46 7.58 -9.22
N THR A 38 -12.85 8.22 -8.22
CA THR A 38 -11.41 8.11 -7.88
C THR A 38 -10.92 6.66 -7.74
N PHE A 39 -11.80 5.71 -7.39
CA PHE A 39 -11.46 4.29 -7.21
C PHE A 39 -12.25 3.37 -8.12
N ASP A 40 -12.52 3.79 -9.36
CA ASP A 40 -13.10 2.90 -10.36
C ASP A 40 -12.20 1.67 -10.67
N ALA A 41 -12.65 0.78 -11.55
CA ALA A 41 -11.92 -0.42 -11.88
C ALA A 41 -10.64 -0.14 -12.70
N GLU A 42 -10.62 0.93 -13.49
CA GLU A 42 -9.51 1.31 -14.36
C GLU A 42 -8.34 1.87 -13.54
N SER A 43 -8.61 2.86 -12.68
CA SER A 43 -7.62 3.45 -11.74
C SER A 43 -6.95 2.41 -10.83
N GLN A 44 -7.70 1.40 -10.38
CA GLN A 44 -7.16 0.30 -9.59
C GLN A 44 -6.24 -0.60 -10.42
N THR A 45 -6.59 -0.85 -11.69
CA THR A 45 -5.77 -1.66 -12.60
C THR A 45 -4.45 -0.96 -12.87
N ASP A 46 -4.48 0.35 -13.13
CA ASP A 46 -3.29 1.16 -13.36
C ASP A 46 -2.39 1.21 -12.12
N THR A 47 -2.97 1.44 -10.94
CA THR A 47 -2.22 1.42 -9.68
C THR A 47 -1.51 0.08 -9.46
N ILE A 48 -2.19 -1.05 -9.76
CA ILE A 48 -1.58 -2.38 -9.60
C ILE A 48 -0.46 -2.59 -10.63
N ALA A 49 -0.64 -2.14 -11.87
CA ALA A 49 0.38 -2.24 -12.92
C ALA A 49 1.65 -1.47 -12.55
N GLU A 50 1.52 -0.25 -12.03
CA GLU A 50 2.66 0.53 -11.53
C GLU A 50 3.42 -0.19 -10.40
N TRP A 51 2.67 -0.85 -9.50
CA TRP A 51 3.28 -1.62 -8.41
C TRP A 51 4.01 -2.87 -8.91
N GLU A 52 3.49 -3.51 -9.95
CA GLU A 52 4.16 -4.64 -10.61
C GLU A 52 5.44 -4.21 -11.30
N GLU A 53 5.46 -3.05 -11.97
CA GLU A 53 6.68 -2.48 -12.55
C GLU A 53 7.74 -2.19 -11.47
N MET A 54 7.36 -1.47 -10.40
CA MET A 54 8.26 -1.20 -9.27
C MET A 54 8.76 -2.48 -8.58
N ALA A 55 7.96 -3.55 -8.58
CA ALA A 55 8.34 -4.84 -8.02
C ALA A 55 9.34 -5.56 -8.92
N ASP A 56 9.14 -5.53 -10.24
CA ASP A 56 10.04 -6.14 -11.21
C ASP A 56 11.44 -5.51 -11.15
N GLU A 57 11.52 -4.18 -11.08
CA GLU A 57 12.78 -3.44 -10.93
C GLU A 57 13.58 -3.86 -9.67
N LYS A 58 12.88 -4.30 -8.63
CA LYS A 58 13.48 -4.73 -7.35
C LYS A 58 13.68 -6.24 -7.26
N GLY A 59 13.32 -6.99 -8.31
CA GLY A 59 13.36 -8.45 -8.33
C GLY A 59 12.40 -9.09 -7.31
N TRP A 60 11.30 -8.41 -6.98
CA TRP A 60 10.31 -8.89 -6.02
C TRP A 60 9.33 -9.85 -6.69
N ASN A 61 8.74 -10.74 -5.88
CA ASN A 61 7.72 -11.65 -6.39
C ASN A 61 6.44 -10.88 -6.75
N LEU A 62 6.15 -10.76 -8.04
CA LEU A 62 4.98 -10.02 -8.56
C LEU A 62 3.66 -10.47 -7.91
N SER A 63 3.45 -11.78 -7.76
CA SER A 63 2.22 -12.30 -7.15
C SER A 63 2.02 -11.88 -5.70
N THR A 64 3.12 -11.68 -4.95
CA THR A 64 3.08 -11.21 -3.57
C THR A 64 2.79 -9.72 -3.53
N VAL A 65 3.44 -8.92 -4.38
CA VAL A 65 3.19 -7.48 -4.48
C VAL A 65 1.75 -7.20 -4.93
N ASN A 66 1.24 -7.93 -5.90
CA ASN A 66 -0.15 -7.81 -6.35
C ASN A 66 -1.15 -8.03 -5.20
N ARG A 67 -0.91 -9.02 -4.33
CA ARG A 67 -1.74 -9.25 -3.13
C ARG A 67 -1.65 -8.10 -2.12
N ILE A 68 -0.44 -7.56 -1.91
CA ILE A 68 -0.24 -6.41 -1.01
C ILE A 68 -0.96 -5.17 -1.55
N ALA A 69 -0.79 -4.87 -2.85
CA ALA A 69 -1.43 -3.74 -3.53
C ALA A 69 -2.96 -3.81 -3.39
N LYS A 70 -3.55 -4.97 -3.70
CA LYS A 70 -4.99 -5.21 -3.53
C LYS A 70 -5.44 -5.03 -2.09
N GLY A 71 -4.71 -5.60 -1.12
CA GLY A 71 -5.05 -5.44 0.29
C GLY A 71 -5.03 -3.98 0.75
N ILE A 72 -4.06 -3.19 0.30
CA ILE A 72 -3.98 -1.76 0.63
C ILE A 72 -5.12 -0.98 -0.05
N LEU A 73 -5.44 -1.28 -1.32
CA LEU A 73 -6.59 -0.68 -2.00
C LEU A 73 -7.92 -1.01 -1.30
N ASP A 74 -8.08 -2.24 -0.82
CA ASP A 74 -9.27 -2.65 -0.07
C ASP A 74 -9.39 -1.90 1.26
N VAL A 75 -8.28 -1.69 1.98
CA VAL A 75 -8.25 -0.85 3.20
C VAL A 75 -8.63 0.61 2.88
N CYS A 76 -8.15 1.15 1.76
CA CYS A 76 -8.52 2.51 1.34
C CYS A 76 -10.01 2.64 1.01
N LYS A 77 -10.67 1.57 0.55
CA LYS A 77 -12.11 1.55 0.30
C LYS A 77 -12.94 1.33 1.56
N SER A 78 -12.43 0.55 2.52
CA SER A 78 -13.16 0.11 3.71
C SER A 78 -13.19 1.13 4.85
N GLY A 79 -12.47 2.25 4.74
CA GLY A 79 -12.46 3.33 5.74
C GLY A 79 -13.81 4.05 5.98
N ASN A 80 -14.94 3.46 5.59
CA ASN A 80 -16.30 3.99 5.72
C ASN A 80 -17.27 3.09 6.51
N ASP A 81 -16.80 2.04 7.19
CA ASP A 81 -17.62 1.25 8.13
C ASP A 81 -17.46 1.71 9.60
#